data_AF-A0A962D047-F1
#
_entry.id   AF-A0A962D047-F1
#
_cell.length_a   1.000
_cell.length_b   1.000
_cell.length_c   1.000
_cell.angle_alpha   90.00
_cell.angle_beta   90.00
_cell.angle_gamma   90.00
#
_symmetry.space_group_name_H-M   'P 1'
#
loop_
_entity.id
_entity.type
_entity.pdbx_description
1 polymer ?
#
loop_
_entity_poly.entity_id
_entity_poly.type
_entity_poly.pdbx_seq_one_letter_code
_entity_poly.pdbx_strand_id
1 'polypeptide(L)'
;MSNNDLKNTYGQLGLSSLAIRLTMGFVFWGGFSRRAIYGITPTGDTFKLDVEHSGFVGNKIAAAYPGSFMPETLVSVIQNVSLMNFAMWAFSIAELLVGLALIFGFMTRFAAIGGMLLNFGMMLVFGWMGSTCLDEWTMAAFGFAICAVTYVTGAGYYSIDNKLANTGFGSKKLFPWLFSGPLPLSNDGLKKMSIWLAVITFVFVVGFYNALYGSVYSKLKSRVGFHHQNIKISDVKVMEDGALSFYGYVNAGPDTQAGYVIKAELKDEFGDNVAEWDGDTLANMSDDNIDNTFKMAWGSKFYRTRYGIAGKTGAQATIVLPGEGETDVEEGEVYTLKLSQVEGAPFTFTGTAKVTDGGFVLEGKSAEH
;
A
#
# COMPACT_ATOMS: atom_id res chain seq x y z
N MET A 1 -22.97 41.24 11.10
CA MET A 1 -22.57 41.37 9.67
C MET A 1 -23.83 41.31 8.84
N SER A 2 -23.94 42.15 7.81
CA SER A 2 -25.03 42.00 6.84
C SER A 2 -24.82 40.71 6.02
N ASN A 3 -25.88 40.21 5.37
CA ASN A 3 -25.77 39.05 4.47
C ASN A 3 -24.78 39.30 3.32
N ASN A 4 -24.63 40.56 2.88
CA ASN A 4 -23.67 40.94 1.85
C ASN A 4 -22.23 40.87 2.35
N ASP A 5 -21.97 41.26 3.60
CA ASP A 5 -20.63 41.17 4.19
C ASP A 5 -20.19 39.71 4.31
N LEU A 6 -21.09 38.83 4.77
CA LEU A 6 -20.83 37.39 4.87
C LEU A 6 -20.52 36.78 3.49
N LYS A 7 -21.32 37.13 2.46
CA LYS A 7 -21.07 36.68 1.09
C LYS A 7 -19.71 37.14 0.58
N ASN A 8 -19.34 38.39 0.86
CA ASN A 8 -18.04 38.94 0.46
C ASN A 8 -16.88 38.26 1.19
N THR A 9 -17.01 37.98 2.50
CA THR A 9 -15.99 37.26 3.27
C THR A 9 -15.76 35.86 2.72
N TYR A 10 -16.81 35.07 2.48
CA TYR A 10 -16.66 33.73 1.90
C TYR A 10 -16.14 33.76 0.46
N GLY A 11 -16.53 34.77 -0.31
CA GLY A 11 -15.98 35.02 -1.64
C GLY A 11 -14.46 35.24 -1.61
N GLN A 12 -13.98 36.05 -0.66
CA GLN A 12 -12.55 36.30 -0.43
C GLN A 12 -11.81 35.07 0.11
N LEU A 13 -12.40 34.34 1.07
CA LEU A 13 -11.80 33.11 1.62
C LEU A 13 -11.61 32.02 0.57
N GLY A 14 -12.60 31.81 -0.30
CA GLY A 14 -12.46 30.86 -1.39
C GLY A 14 -11.54 31.36 -2.51
N LEU A 15 -11.39 32.68 -2.67
CA LEU A 15 -10.40 33.25 -3.58
C LEU A 15 -8.97 33.04 -3.05
N SER A 16 -8.74 33.21 -1.75
CA SER A 16 -7.44 32.96 -1.14
C SER A 16 -7.04 31.49 -1.11
N SER A 17 -8.00 30.55 -1.14
CA SER A 17 -7.75 29.12 -1.29
C SER A 17 -7.78 28.61 -2.74
N LEU A 18 -7.99 29.49 -3.73
CA LEU A 18 -8.19 29.11 -5.13
C LEU A 18 -7.04 28.26 -5.69
N ALA A 19 -5.79 28.68 -5.45
CA ALA A 19 -4.61 27.94 -5.92
C ALA A 19 -4.57 26.52 -5.35
N ILE A 20 -4.84 26.38 -4.05
CA ILE A 20 -4.87 25.10 -3.37
C ILE A 20 -6.01 24.21 -3.93
N ARG A 21 -7.20 24.78 -4.14
CA ARG A 21 -8.35 24.05 -4.71
C ARG A 21 -8.05 23.52 -6.12
N LEU A 22 -7.51 24.38 -6.99
CA LEU A 22 -7.17 24.02 -8.37
C LEU A 22 -6.07 22.96 -8.41
N THR A 23 -5.01 23.14 -7.63
CA THR A 23 -3.88 22.19 -7.58
C THR A 23 -4.33 20.84 -7.04
N MET A 24 -5.12 20.80 -5.96
CA MET A 24 -5.64 19.53 -5.44
C MET A 24 -6.57 18.85 -6.44
N GLY A 25 -7.43 19.63 -7.10
CA GLY A 25 -8.27 19.12 -8.17
C GLY A 25 -7.45 18.52 -9.33
N PHE A 26 -6.35 19.19 -9.71
CA PHE A 26 -5.41 18.69 -10.70
C PHE A 26 -4.68 17.42 -10.25
N VAL A 27 -4.29 17.29 -8.98
CA VAL A 27 -3.66 16.06 -8.46
C VAL A 27 -4.59 14.86 -8.63
N PHE A 28 -5.86 14.99 -8.25
CA PHE A 28 -6.83 13.90 -8.41
C PHE A 28 -7.17 13.61 -9.88
N TRP A 29 -7.44 14.65 -10.68
CA TRP A 29 -7.66 14.50 -12.12
C TRP A 29 -6.43 13.87 -12.82
N GLY A 30 -5.23 14.27 -12.39
CA GLY A 30 -3.94 13.75 -12.83
C GLY A 30 -3.72 12.28 -12.44
N GLY A 31 -4.29 11.84 -11.33
CA GLY A 31 -4.35 10.43 -10.92
C GLY A 31 -5.08 9.58 -11.95
N PHE A 32 -6.33 9.95 -12.26
CA PHE A 32 -7.14 9.24 -13.26
C PHE A 32 -6.54 9.32 -14.66
N SER A 33 -6.22 10.52 -15.16
CA SER A 33 -5.77 10.73 -16.55
C SER A 33 -4.50 9.95 -16.87
N ARG A 34 -3.53 9.88 -15.95
CA ARG A 34 -2.32 9.06 -16.13
C ARG A 34 -2.61 7.57 -16.23
N ARG A 35 -3.70 7.10 -15.61
CA ARG A 35 -4.07 5.68 -15.63
C ARG A 35 -4.97 5.32 -16.81
N ALA A 36 -5.93 6.18 -17.14
CA ALA A 36 -6.99 5.88 -18.10
C ALA A 36 -6.85 6.57 -19.46
N ILE A 37 -6.17 7.72 -19.55
CA ILE A 37 -6.06 8.51 -20.80
C ILE A 37 -4.66 8.33 -21.40
N TYR A 38 -3.63 8.67 -20.64
CA TYR A 38 -2.23 8.48 -21.06
C TYR A 38 -1.81 7.01 -20.95
N GLY A 39 -2.64 6.20 -20.31
CA GLY A 39 -2.47 4.77 -20.15
C GLY A 39 -2.97 3.93 -21.32
N ILE A 40 -3.46 4.52 -22.41
CA ILE A 40 -4.09 3.77 -23.50
C ILE A 40 -3.00 3.13 -24.39
N THR A 41 -3.08 1.82 -24.58
CA THR A 41 -2.24 1.06 -25.52
C THR A 41 -2.74 1.21 -26.96
N PRO A 42 -1.95 0.83 -27.98
CA PRO A 42 -2.42 0.77 -29.36
C PRO A 42 -3.63 -0.14 -29.59
N THR A 43 -3.89 -1.09 -28.68
CA THR A 43 -5.05 -2.00 -28.73
C THR A 43 -6.33 -1.38 -28.16
N GLY A 44 -6.24 -0.22 -27.52
CA GLY A 44 -7.37 0.48 -26.90
C GLY A 44 -7.54 0.21 -25.40
N ASP A 45 -6.69 -0.62 -24.80
CA ASP A 45 -6.75 -0.98 -23.38
C ASP A 45 -5.96 -0.01 -22.51
N THR A 46 -6.38 0.19 -21.27
CA THR A 46 -5.69 1.08 -20.33
C THR A 46 -4.62 0.31 -19.55
N PHE A 47 -3.34 0.34 -19.95
CA PHE A 47 -2.26 -0.49 -19.39
C PHE A 47 -2.07 -0.36 -17.86
N LYS A 48 -2.52 0.74 -17.24
CA LYS A 48 -2.47 0.97 -15.78
C LYS A 48 -3.72 0.49 -15.03
N LEU A 49 -4.85 0.32 -15.70
CA LEU A 49 -6.12 -0.18 -15.13
C LEU A 49 -6.55 -1.53 -15.71
N ASP A 50 -5.76 -2.08 -16.62
CA ASP A 50 -5.92 -3.43 -17.13
C ASP A 50 -5.20 -4.40 -16.20
N VAL A 51 -5.97 -5.29 -15.60
CA VAL A 51 -5.52 -6.25 -14.59
C VAL A 51 -4.69 -7.40 -15.18
N GLU A 52 -4.68 -7.59 -16.50
CA GLU A 52 -3.85 -8.60 -17.15
C GLU A 52 -2.43 -8.10 -17.43
N HIS A 53 -2.22 -6.78 -17.43
CA HIS A 53 -0.92 -6.19 -17.71
C HIS A 53 -0.04 -6.13 -16.46
N SER A 54 1.26 -6.40 -16.62
CA SER A 54 2.26 -6.27 -15.54
C SER A 54 2.42 -4.84 -15.00
N GLY A 55 2.03 -3.85 -15.81
CA GLY A 55 2.03 -2.43 -15.47
C GLY A 55 0.84 -1.97 -14.64
N PHE A 56 -0.11 -2.86 -14.32
CA PHE A 56 -1.32 -2.56 -13.56
C PHE A 56 -0.99 -1.88 -12.22
N VAL A 57 -1.78 -0.86 -11.86
CA VAL A 57 -1.55 -0.06 -10.65
C VAL A 57 -1.62 -0.88 -9.36
N GLY A 58 -2.33 -2.02 -9.37
CA GLY A 58 -2.41 -2.94 -8.23
C GLY A 58 -1.07 -3.51 -7.77
N ASN A 59 -0.03 -3.51 -8.62
CA ASN A 59 1.34 -3.86 -8.20
C ASN A 59 1.81 -3.02 -7.01
N LYS A 60 1.46 -1.73 -6.98
CA LYS A 60 1.81 -0.85 -5.86
C LYS A 60 1.16 -1.29 -4.54
N ILE A 61 -0.07 -1.81 -4.60
CA ILE A 61 -0.78 -2.32 -3.42
C ILE A 61 -0.15 -3.64 -2.98
N ALA A 62 0.22 -4.51 -3.92
CA ALA A 62 0.94 -5.75 -3.63
C ALA A 62 2.33 -5.50 -3.01
N ALA A 63 3.01 -4.41 -3.39
CA ALA A 63 4.26 -4.00 -2.74
C ALA A 63 4.01 -3.32 -1.38
N ALA A 64 2.94 -2.55 -1.22
CA ALA A 64 2.69 -1.76 -0.01
C ALA A 64 2.01 -2.54 1.13
N TYR A 65 1.26 -3.62 0.84
CA TYR A 65 0.43 -4.28 1.85
C TYR A 65 1.19 -4.77 3.11
N PRO A 66 2.47 -5.22 3.06
CA PRO A 66 3.17 -5.68 4.25
C PRO A 66 3.22 -4.62 5.36
N GLY A 67 3.39 -3.34 4.97
CA GLY A 67 3.42 -2.20 5.90
C GLY A 67 2.12 -1.40 5.97
N SER A 68 1.03 -1.89 5.36
CA SER A 68 -0.28 -1.26 5.46
C SER A 68 -0.88 -1.38 6.87
N PHE A 69 -1.91 -0.60 7.15
CA PHE A 69 -2.63 -0.72 8.42
C PHE A 69 -3.56 -1.95 8.47
N MET A 70 -3.88 -2.54 7.32
CA MET A 70 -4.84 -3.65 7.16
C MET A 70 -4.30 -4.75 6.23
N PRO A 71 -3.17 -5.40 6.57
CA PRO A 71 -2.48 -6.33 5.66
C PRO A 71 -3.35 -7.52 5.26
N GLU A 72 -4.09 -8.13 6.19
CA GLU A 72 -4.94 -9.31 5.92
C GLU A 72 -6.07 -9.00 4.94
N THR A 73 -6.75 -7.86 5.12
CA THR A 73 -7.79 -7.39 4.21
C THR A 73 -7.22 -7.12 2.83
N LEU A 74 -6.06 -6.48 2.74
CA LEU A 74 -5.43 -6.18 1.46
C LEU A 74 -4.98 -7.44 0.71
N VAL A 75 -4.40 -8.43 1.40
CA VAL A 75 -4.04 -9.72 0.77
C VAL A 75 -5.27 -10.38 0.15
N SER A 76 -6.39 -10.40 0.89
CA SER A 76 -7.66 -10.96 0.39
C SER A 76 -8.17 -10.21 -0.86
N VAL A 77 -8.04 -8.88 -0.89
CA VAL A 77 -8.41 -8.06 -2.06
C VAL A 77 -7.46 -8.31 -3.23
N ILE A 78 -6.16 -8.46 -3.00
CA ILE A 78 -5.17 -8.76 -4.03
C ILE A 78 -5.48 -10.11 -4.68
N GLN A 79 -5.73 -11.15 -3.89
CA GLN A 79 -6.05 -12.49 -4.41
C GLN A 79 -7.35 -12.51 -5.24
N ASN A 80 -8.32 -11.65 -4.91
CA ASN A 80 -9.53 -11.49 -5.71
C ASN A 80 -9.34 -10.48 -6.84
N VAL A 81 -8.88 -10.97 -7.99
CA VAL A 81 -8.60 -10.16 -9.20
C VAL A 81 -9.78 -9.28 -9.61
N SER A 82 -11.01 -9.80 -9.56
CA SER A 82 -12.21 -9.04 -9.91
C SER A 82 -12.47 -7.89 -8.94
N LEU A 83 -12.30 -8.13 -7.64
CA LEU A 83 -12.47 -7.10 -6.61
C LEU A 83 -11.37 -6.04 -6.71
N MET A 84 -10.12 -6.45 -6.95
CA MET A 84 -9.01 -5.52 -7.17
C MET A 84 -9.26 -4.63 -8.39
N ASN A 85 -9.68 -5.21 -9.52
CA ASN A 85 -9.99 -4.44 -10.73
C ASN A 85 -11.11 -3.42 -10.46
N PHE A 86 -12.21 -3.86 -9.84
CA PHE A 86 -13.30 -2.97 -9.44
C PHE A 86 -12.82 -1.85 -8.52
N ALA A 87 -12.03 -2.16 -7.49
CA ALA A 87 -11.52 -1.18 -6.55
C ALA A 87 -10.65 -0.12 -7.24
N MET A 88 -9.79 -0.52 -8.18
CA MET A 88 -8.90 0.41 -8.90
C MET A 88 -9.67 1.33 -9.85
N TRP A 89 -10.69 0.82 -10.53
CA TRP A 89 -11.59 1.65 -11.34
C TRP A 89 -12.43 2.59 -10.47
N ALA A 90 -13.05 2.08 -9.41
CA ALA A 90 -13.87 2.88 -8.50
C ALA A 90 -13.06 4.02 -7.86
N PHE A 91 -11.85 3.73 -7.38
CA PHE A 91 -10.94 4.72 -6.81
C PHE A 91 -10.53 5.77 -7.86
N SER A 92 -10.15 5.33 -9.06
CA SER A 92 -9.72 6.23 -10.13
C SER A 92 -10.87 7.13 -10.63
N ILE A 93 -12.09 6.59 -10.75
CA ILE A 93 -13.28 7.38 -11.13
C ILE A 93 -13.62 8.39 -10.03
N ALA A 94 -13.53 7.99 -8.76
CA ALA A 94 -13.75 8.90 -7.65
C ALA A 94 -12.73 10.06 -7.66
N GLU A 95 -11.45 9.78 -7.93
CA GLU A 95 -10.43 10.81 -8.13
C GLU A 95 -10.79 11.74 -9.30
N LEU A 96 -11.24 11.21 -10.44
CA LEU A 96 -11.66 12.04 -11.56
C LEU A 96 -12.79 13.00 -11.18
N LEU A 97 -13.85 12.47 -10.55
CA LEU A 97 -15.03 13.24 -10.17
C LEU A 97 -14.69 14.32 -9.14
N VAL A 98 -13.95 13.96 -8.09
CA VAL A 98 -13.48 14.92 -7.08
C VAL A 98 -12.55 15.96 -7.72
N GLY A 99 -11.64 15.52 -8.58
CA GLY A 99 -10.67 16.38 -9.26
C GLY A 99 -11.35 17.46 -10.10
N LEU A 100 -12.26 17.06 -10.99
CA LEU A 100 -13.03 17.99 -11.82
C LEU A 100 -13.94 18.89 -10.98
N ALA A 101 -14.61 18.33 -9.96
CA ALA A 101 -15.45 19.09 -9.05
C ALA A 101 -14.66 20.21 -8.34
N LEU A 102 -13.45 19.93 -7.87
CA LEU A 102 -12.57 20.94 -7.26
C LEU A 102 -12.05 21.96 -8.29
N ILE A 103 -11.65 21.53 -9.48
CA ILE A 103 -11.17 22.44 -10.55
C ILE A 103 -12.25 23.48 -10.90
N PHE A 104 -13.47 23.01 -11.18
CA PHE A 104 -14.57 23.89 -11.57
C PHE A 104 -15.27 24.58 -10.39
N GLY A 105 -14.98 24.15 -9.15
CA GLY A 105 -15.70 24.57 -7.96
C GLY A 105 -17.18 24.22 -8.05
N PHE A 106 -17.48 22.94 -8.31
CA PHE A 106 -18.81 22.35 -8.33
C PHE A 106 -18.97 21.39 -7.16
N MET A 107 -20.01 21.54 -6.34
CA MET A 107 -20.20 20.76 -5.12
C MET A 107 -18.93 20.76 -4.24
N THR A 108 -18.30 21.92 -4.07
CA THR A 108 -16.91 22.03 -3.59
C THR A 108 -16.70 21.43 -2.21
N ARG A 109 -17.64 21.62 -1.27
CA ARG A 109 -17.55 21.02 0.06
C ARG A 109 -17.76 19.52 0.05
N PHE A 110 -18.67 19.02 -0.77
CA PHE A 110 -18.84 17.59 -0.97
C PHE A 110 -17.59 16.95 -1.62
N ALA A 111 -17.03 17.60 -2.64
CA ALA A 111 -15.77 17.17 -3.26
C ALA A 111 -14.60 17.21 -2.27
N ALA A 112 -14.54 18.21 -1.39
CA ALA A 112 -13.56 18.26 -0.31
C ALA A 112 -13.71 17.08 0.67
N ILE A 113 -14.94 16.68 1.02
CA ILE A 113 -15.17 15.46 1.81
C ILE A 113 -14.69 14.22 1.06
N GLY A 114 -15.05 14.09 -0.23
CA GLY A 114 -14.56 13.00 -1.08
C GLY A 114 -13.02 12.96 -1.14
N GLY A 115 -12.38 14.12 -1.27
CA GLY A 115 -10.94 14.26 -1.25
C GLY A 115 -10.31 13.86 0.09
N MET A 116 -10.92 14.23 1.22
CA MET A 116 -10.49 13.76 2.54
C MET A 116 -10.57 12.23 2.65
N LEU A 117 -11.65 11.61 2.17
CA LEU A 117 -11.82 10.15 2.19
C LEU A 117 -10.83 9.43 1.28
N LEU A 118 -10.57 9.95 0.08
CA LEU A 118 -9.56 9.38 -0.83
C LEU A 118 -8.16 9.43 -0.21
N ASN A 119 -7.77 10.58 0.35
CA ASN A 119 -6.49 10.73 1.04
C ASN A 119 -6.39 9.84 2.28
N PHE A 120 -7.47 9.73 3.06
CA PHE A 120 -7.53 8.81 4.20
C PHE A 120 -7.31 7.35 3.77
N GLY A 121 -7.98 6.90 2.70
CA GLY A 121 -7.79 5.56 2.15
C GLY A 121 -6.35 5.30 1.70
N MET A 122 -5.71 6.29 1.06
CA MET A 122 -4.29 6.19 0.69
C MET A 122 -3.39 6.05 1.92
N MET A 123 -3.63 6.83 2.98
CA MET A 123 -2.85 6.73 4.22
C MET A 123 -2.97 5.35 4.89
N LEU A 124 -4.11 4.66 4.77
CA LEU A 124 -4.30 3.30 5.30
C LEU A 124 -3.44 2.26 4.56
N VAL A 125 -3.24 2.44 3.25
CA VAL A 125 -2.52 1.50 2.38
C VAL A 125 -1.02 1.75 2.42
N PHE A 126 -0.60 3.01 2.26
CA PHE A 126 0.81 3.39 2.07
C PHE A 126 1.50 3.76 3.39
N GLY A 127 1.42 2.91 4.41
CA GLY A 127 1.96 3.20 5.75
C GLY A 127 3.45 2.87 5.97
N TRP A 128 4.12 2.37 4.93
CA TRP A 128 5.48 1.85 5.03
C TRP A 128 6.52 2.91 4.66
N MET A 129 7.66 2.93 5.37
CA MET A 129 8.83 3.76 5.09
C MET A 129 9.68 3.30 3.89
N GLY A 130 9.08 2.71 2.85
CA GLY A 130 9.72 2.58 1.53
C GLY A 130 9.75 3.94 0.81
N SER A 131 10.66 4.12 -0.15
CA SER A 131 10.83 5.40 -0.85
C SER A 131 9.53 5.87 -1.53
N THR A 132 8.84 4.96 -2.21
CA THR A 132 7.56 5.22 -2.86
C THR A 132 6.45 5.44 -1.83
N CYS A 133 6.31 4.54 -0.85
CA CYS A 133 5.21 4.54 0.13
C CYS A 133 5.20 5.78 1.04
N LEU A 134 6.36 6.27 1.48
CA LEU A 134 6.43 7.48 2.32
C LEU A 134 6.01 8.74 1.55
N ASP A 135 6.35 8.83 0.27
CA ASP A 135 5.94 9.93 -0.60
C ASP A 135 4.42 9.92 -0.81
N GLU A 136 3.83 8.74 -1.06
CA GLU A 136 2.37 8.58 -1.19
C GLU A 136 1.63 8.93 0.10
N TRP A 137 2.16 8.51 1.25
CA TRP A 137 1.59 8.86 2.55
C TRP A 137 1.65 10.36 2.83
N THR A 138 2.80 11.00 2.56
CA THR A 138 3.01 12.43 2.83
C THR A 138 2.14 13.29 1.91
N MET A 139 2.04 12.92 0.64
CA MET A 139 1.13 13.55 -0.31
C MET A 139 -0.32 13.43 0.18
N ALA A 140 -0.73 12.24 0.65
CA ALA A 140 -2.08 12.01 1.13
C ALA A 140 -2.39 12.82 2.41
N ALA A 141 -1.47 12.85 3.38
CA ALA A 141 -1.61 13.65 4.59
C ALA A 141 -1.77 15.14 4.29
N PHE A 142 -0.97 15.67 3.37
CA PHE A 142 -1.09 17.07 2.93
C PHE A 142 -2.39 17.31 2.15
N GLY A 143 -2.77 16.39 1.26
CA GLY A 143 -4.03 16.43 0.52
C GLY A 143 -5.26 16.44 1.44
N PHE A 144 -5.22 15.67 2.55
CA PHE A 144 -6.26 15.68 3.57
C PHE A 144 -6.42 17.07 4.19
N ALA A 145 -5.31 17.71 4.59
CA ALA A 145 -5.32 19.06 5.16
C ALA A 145 -5.81 20.12 4.15
N ILE A 146 -5.39 20.03 2.90
CA ILE A 146 -5.89 20.88 1.82
C ILE A 146 -7.41 20.76 1.67
N CYS A 147 -7.92 19.54 1.65
CA CYS A 147 -9.36 19.30 1.52
C CYS A 147 -10.12 19.83 2.74
N ALA A 148 -9.57 19.68 3.95
CA ALA A 148 -10.15 20.27 5.16
C ALA A 148 -10.26 21.81 5.08
N VAL A 149 -9.21 22.49 4.61
CA VAL A 149 -9.24 23.95 4.38
C VAL A 149 -10.26 24.33 3.30
N THR A 150 -10.31 23.55 2.22
CA THR A 150 -11.25 23.76 1.10
C THR A 150 -12.70 23.60 1.55
N TYR A 151 -12.98 22.69 2.47
CA TYR A 151 -14.32 22.53 3.06
C TYR A 151 -14.78 23.78 3.82
N VAL A 152 -13.89 24.37 4.62
CA VAL A 152 -14.20 25.60 5.38
C VAL A 152 -14.37 26.80 4.44
N THR A 153 -13.38 27.02 3.57
CA THR A 153 -13.30 28.21 2.70
C THR A 153 -14.32 28.19 1.56
N GLY A 154 -14.70 27.00 1.09
CA GLY A 154 -15.55 26.82 -0.07
C GLY A 154 -14.85 27.23 -1.37
N ALA A 155 -15.66 27.56 -2.37
CA ALA A 155 -15.24 27.71 -3.76
C ALA A 155 -14.91 29.16 -4.19
N GLY A 156 -15.29 30.17 -3.39
CA GLY A 156 -15.08 31.58 -3.72
C GLY A 156 -15.80 32.04 -5.00
N TYR A 157 -15.40 33.22 -5.50
CA TYR A 157 -16.07 33.87 -6.64
C TYR A 157 -15.97 33.09 -7.95
N TYR A 158 -14.83 32.48 -8.23
CA TYR A 158 -14.54 31.74 -9.47
C TYR A 158 -14.94 30.28 -9.32
N SER A 159 -16.25 30.01 -9.32
CA SER A 159 -16.80 28.66 -9.16
C SER A 159 -18.18 28.51 -9.78
N ILE A 160 -18.52 27.28 -10.17
CA ILE A 160 -19.89 26.92 -10.56
C ILE A 160 -20.82 27.07 -9.35
N ASP A 161 -20.36 26.73 -8.14
CA ASP A 161 -21.13 26.89 -6.91
C ASP A 161 -21.59 28.34 -6.71
N ASN A 162 -20.73 29.33 -6.95
CA ASN A 162 -21.11 30.74 -6.85
C ASN A 162 -22.16 31.15 -7.89
N LYS A 163 -22.10 30.59 -9.11
CA LYS A 163 -23.15 30.80 -10.12
C LYS A 163 -24.48 30.21 -9.66
N LEU A 164 -24.47 28.98 -9.14
CA LEU A 164 -25.66 28.29 -8.63
C LEU A 164 -26.25 28.97 -7.38
N ALA A 165 -25.39 29.57 -6.54
CA ALA A 165 -25.81 30.29 -5.34
C ALA A 165 -26.73 31.49 -5.65
N ASN A 166 -26.62 32.09 -6.85
CA ASN A 166 -27.47 33.20 -7.29
C ASN A 166 -28.79 32.74 -7.93
N THR A 167 -29.04 31.44 -8.00
CA THR A 167 -30.30 30.86 -8.51
C THR A 167 -31.20 30.43 -7.36
N GLY A 168 -32.45 30.06 -7.66
CA GLY A 168 -33.37 29.47 -6.68
C GLY A 168 -32.85 28.18 -6.01
N PHE A 169 -31.83 27.52 -6.57
CA PHE A 169 -31.18 26.37 -5.95
C PHE A 169 -30.29 26.73 -4.76
N GLY A 170 -29.70 27.94 -4.76
CA GLY A 170 -28.81 28.44 -3.70
C GLY A 170 -29.50 28.68 -2.36
N SER A 171 -30.82 28.82 -2.34
CA SER A 171 -31.61 29.04 -1.12
C SER A 171 -31.89 27.76 -0.31
N LYS A 172 -31.55 26.58 -0.86
CA LYS A 172 -31.77 25.30 -0.17
C LYS A 172 -30.87 25.17 1.06
N LYS A 173 -31.40 24.63 2.15
CA LYS A 173 -30.69 24.48 3.44
C LYS A 173 -29.38 23.70 3.35
N LEU A 174 -29.32 22.68 2.48
CA LEU A 174 -28.12 21.85 2.29
C LEU A 174 -27.11 22.46 1.32
N PHE A 175 -27.49 23.50 0.56
CA PHE A 175 -26.61 24.13 -0.42
C PHE A 175 -25.28 24.59 0.20
N PRO A 176 -25.26 25.39 1.28
CA PRO A 176 -23.99 25.81 1.88
C PRO A 176 -23.20 24.65 2.50
N TRP A 177 -23.78 23.50 2.79
CA TRP A 177 -23.03 22.36 3.35
C TRP A 177 -22.38 21.49 2.27
N LEU A 178 -23.01 21.36 1.09
CA LEU A 178 -22.53 20.49 0.00
C LEU A 178 -21.80 21.27 -1.11
N PHE A 179 -22.21 22.51 -1.36
CA PHE A 179 -21.65 23.38 -2.39
C PHE A 179 -20.71 24.40 -1.73
N SER A 180 -20.99 25.68 -1.91
CA SER A 180 -20.19 26.79 -1.40
C SER A 180 -21.11 27.91 -0.88
N GLY A 181 -20.52 28.95 -0.32
CA GLY A 181 -21.22 30.11 0.23
C GLY A 181 -21.20 30.14 1.76
N PRO A 182 -21.86 31.14 2.37
CA PRO A 182 -21.84 31.32 3.81
C PRO A 182 -22.42 30.11 4.54
N LEU A 183 -21.62 29.48 5.40
CA LEU A 183 -22.15 28.45 6.29
C LEU A 183 -23.16 29.10 7.23
N PRO A 184 -24.28 28.42 7.57
CA PRO A 184 -25.30 28.92 8.48
C PRO A 184 -24.81 28.83 9.95
N LEU A 185 -23.65 29.41 10.23
CA LEU A 185 -22.97 29.44 11.51
C LEU A 185 -22.69 30.89 11.91
N SER A 186 -22.68 31.17 13.21
CA SER A 186 -22.17 32.44 13.72
C SER A 186 -20.66 32.55 13.47
N ASN A 187 -20.09 33.75 13.58
CA ASN A 187 -18.64 33.95 13.48
C ASN A 187 -17.88 33.08 14.49
N ASP A 188 -18.38 32.98 15.73
CA ASP A 188 -17.81 32.10 16.74
C ASP A 188 -17.98 30.61 16.40
N GLY A 189 -19.11 30.24 15.79
CA GLY A 189 -19.35 28.87 15.30
C GLY A 189 -18.36 28.49 14.20
N LEU A 190 -18.15 29.38 13.23
CA LEU A 190 -17.18 29.20 12.15
C LEU A 190 -15.75 29.11 12.71
N LYS A 191 -15.37 30.01 13.63
CA LYS A 191 -14.07 29.97 14.31
C LYS A 191 -13.86 28.63 15.03
N LYS A 192 -14.83 28.19 15.82
CA LYS A 192 -14.78 26.89 16.53
C LYS A 192 -14.65 25.73 15.56
N MET A 193 -15.44 25.71 14.49
CA MET A 193 -15.37 24.66 13.47
C MET A 193 -13.99 24.61 12.82
N SER A 194 -13.43 25.76 12.43
CA SER A 194 -12.09 25.83 11.83
C SER A 194 -11.00 25.35 12.79
N ILE A 195 -11.05 25.74 14.06
CA ILE A 195 -10.10 25.27 15.08
C ILE A 195 -10.22 23.76 15.27
N TRP A 196 -11.44 23.24 15.43
CA TRP A 196 -11.65 21.81 15.61
C TRP A 196 -11.19 21.00 14.41
N LEU A 197 -11.50 21.44 13.19
CA LEU A 197 -11.06 20.76 11.98
C LEU A 197 -9.55 20.78 11.84
N ALA A 198 -8.88 21.89 12.19
CA ALA A 198 -7.43 21.98 12.21
C ALA A 198 -6.81 21.04 13.25
N VAL A 199 -7.34 21.03 14.48
CA VAL A 199 -6.87 20.14 15.56
C VAL A 199 -7.07 18.67 15.17
N ILE A 200 -8.26 18.31 14.68
CA ILE A 200 -8.56 16.95 14.25
C ILE A 200 -7.62 16.54 13.11
N THR A 201 -7.44 17.39 12.10
CA THR A 201 -6.52 17.13 10.99
C THR A 201 -5.10 16.91 11.49
N PHE A 202 -4.60 17.79 12.37
CA PHE A 202 -3.25 17.70 12.90
C PHE A 202 -3.05 16.46 13.76
N VAL A 203 -3.94 16.20 14.72
CA VAL A 203 -3.91 15.01 15.58
C VAL A 203 -4.03 13.74 14.76
N PHE A 204 -4.88 13.75 13.73
CA PHE A 204 -5.04 12.63 12.82
C PHE A 204 -3.73 12.35 12.06
N VAL A 205 -3.16 13.34 11.38
CA VAL A 205 -1.91 13.17 10.61
C VAL A 205 -0.75 12.77 11.51
N VAL A 206 -0.53 13.47 12.62
CA VAL A 206 0.58 13.20 13.55
C VAL A 206 0.39 11.88 14.27
N GLY A 207 -0.83 11.57 14.69
CA GLY A 207 -1.17 10.30 15.33
C GLY A 207 -0.95 9.12 14.39
N PHE A 208 -1.35 9.26 13.13
CA PHE A 208 -1.15 8.23 12.11
C PHE A 208 0.34 8.05 11.78
N TYR A 209 1.10 9.14 11.67
CA TYR A 209 2.56 9.11 11.54
C TYR A 209 3.21 8.38 12.72
N ASN A 210 2.81 8.69 13.96
CA ASN A 210 3.32 8.01 15.14
C ASN A 210 2.93 6.52 15.18
N ALA A 211 1.71 6.17 14.74
CA ALA A 211 1.27 4.78 14.70
C ALA A 211 2.09 3.93 13.71
N LEU A 212 2.57 4.53 12.63
CA LEU A 212 3.39 3.85 11.62
C LEU A 212 4.88 3.80 12.01
N TYR A 213 5.38 4.85 12.65
CA TYR A 213 6.83 5.08 12.76
C TYR A 213 7.35 5.33 14.19
N GLY A 214 6.47 5.54 15.17
CA GLY A 214 6.81 5.87 16.56
C GLY A 214 7.57 7.19 16.76
N SER A 215 7.85 7.95 15.71
CA SER A 215 8.89 8.99 15.67
C SER A 215 8.46 10.37 16.19
N VAL A 216 7.26 10.51 16.77
CA VAL A 216 6.81 11.80 17.31
C VAL A 216 7.38 12.04 18.71
N TYR A 217 7.35 11.03 19.58
CA TYR A 217 7.89 11.11 20.94
C TYR A 217 8.91 10.00 21.26
N SER A 218 9.20 9.11 20.29
CA SER A 218 10.23 8.08 20.44
C SER A 218 11.18 8.10 19.24
N LYS A 219 12.25 7.31 19.30
CA LYS A 219 13.14 7.13 18.14
C LYS A 219 12.36 6.50 16.99
N LEU A 220 12.76 6.82 15.77
CA LEU A 220 12.20 6.23 14.58
C LEU A 220 12.27 4.69 14.65
N LYS A 221 11.10 4.05 14.60
CA LYS A 221 10.93 2.60 14.53
C LYS A 221 9.91 2.32 13.46
N SER A 222 10.36 1.93 12.26
CA SER A 222 9.43 1.53 11.22
C SER A 222 8.72 0.24 11.62
N ARG A 223 7.41 0.18 11.39
CA ARG A 223 6.61 -1.04 11.59
C ARG A 223 7.06 -2.20 10.70
N VAL A 224 7.67 -1.88 9.55
CA VAL A 224 8.28 -2.83 8.61
C VAL A 224 9.65 -2.30 8.18
N GLY A 225 10.70 -3.11 8.29
CA GLY A 225 12.05 -2.73 7.86
C GLY A 225 12.09 -2.32 6.37
N PHE A 226 12.77 -1.23 6.05
CA PHE A 226 12.88 -0.73 4.66
C PHE A 226 14.33 -0.65 4.16
N HIS A 227 15.30 -0.87 5.04
CA HIS A 227 16.73 -0.86 4.71
C HIS A 227 17.27 -2.23 4.29
N HIS A 228 16.69 -3.30 4.83
CA HIS A 228 17.13 -4.67 4.59
C HIS A 228 15.94 -5.51 4.21
N GLN A 229 16.13 -6.37 3.20
CA GLN A 229 15.15 -7.38 2.83
C GLN A 229 14.98 -8.36 3.98
N ASN A 230 13.75 -8.83 4.19
CA ASN A 230 13.49 -9.92 5.12
C ASN A 230 12.53 -10.93 4.48
N ILE A 231 12.94 -12.19 4.47
CA ILE A 231 12.11 -13.31 4.04
C ILE A 231 11.71 -14.10 5.28
N LYS A 232 10.45 -13.98 5.68
CA LYS A 232 9.86 -14.82 6.71
C LYS A 232 9.63 -16.21 6.13
N ILE A 233 10.12 -17.21 6.83
CA ILE A 233 10.01 -18.63 6.44
C ILE A 233 8.99 -19.31 7.36
N SER A 234 8.09 -20.11 6.81
CA SER A 234 7.17 -20.97 7.57
C SER A 234 6.90 -22.28 6.84
N ASP A 235 6.15 -23.18 7.48
CA ASP A 235 5.65 -24.43 6.88
C ASP A 235 6.75 -25.26 6.21
N VAL A 236 7.89 -25.39 6.91
CA VAL A 236 9.04 -26.14 6.40
C VAL A 236 8.75 -27.64 6.50
N LYS A 237 8.88 -28.34 5.38
CA LYS A 237 8.68 -29.78 5.25
C LYS A 237 9.84 -30.41 4.50
N VAL A 238 10.31 -31.55 4.97
CA VAL A 238 11.33 -32.38 4.32
C VAL A 238 10.64 -33.64 3.83
N MET A 239 10.71 -33.92 2.53
CA MET A 239 10.08 -35.09 1.90
C MET A 239 11.02 -36.30 1.96
N GLU A 240 10.47 -37.50 1.82
CA GLU A 240 11.25 -38.76 1.82
C GLU A 240 12.34 -38.83 0.73
N ASP A 241 12.14 -38.15 -0.40
CA ASP A 241 13.11 -38.07 -1.49
C ASP A 241 14.20 -36.98 -1.27
N GLY A 242 14.19 -36.35 -0.09
CA GLY A 242 15.09 -35.28 0.30
C GLY A 242 14.72 -33.91 -0.23
N ALA A 243 13.60 -33.78 -0.94
CA ALA A 243 13.11 -32.46 -1.34
C ALA A 243 12.66 -31.66 -0.12
N LEU A 244 12.90 -30.35 -0.14
CA LEU A 244 12.53 -29.47 0.97
C LEU A 244 11.52 -28.43 0.49
N SER A 245 10.33 -28.40 1.09
CA SER A 245 9.31 -27.38 0.85
C SER A 245 9.30 -26.36 1.98
N PHE A 246 9.13 -25.08 1.66
CA PHE A 246 8.87 -24.04 2.65
C PHE A 246 7.99 -22.93 2.09
N TYR A 247 7.26 -22.23 2.95
CA TYR A 247 6.56 -21.00 2.61
C TYR A 247 7.49 -19.80 2.83
N GLY A 248 7.76 -19.04 1.77
CA GLY A 248 8.53 -17.82 1.80
C GLY A 248 7.64 -16.58 1.69
N TYR A 249 7.85 -15.59 2.56
CA TYR A 249 7.18 -14.29 2.51
C TYR A 249 8.18 -13.14 2.66
N VAL A 250 8.36 -12.34 1.60
CA VAL A 250 9.15 -11.10 1.66
C VAL A 250 8.35 -10.02 2.40
N ASN A 251 8.48 -9.98 3.72
CA ASN A 251 7.66 -9.14 4.59
C ASN A 251 8.30 -7.78 4.92
N ALA A 252 9.56 -7.55 4.51
CA ALA A 252 10.27 -6.29 4.68
C ALA A 252 11.33 -6.11 3.58
N GLY A 253 11.83 -4.87 3.41
CA GLY A 253 12.83 -4.50 2.41
C GLY A 253 12.43 -3.39 1.44
N PRO A 254 13.40 -2.72 0.81
CA PRO A 254 13.13 -1.64 -0.15
C PRO A 254 12.35 -2.16 -1.37
N ASP A 255 11.39 -1.37 -1.83
CA ASP A 255 10.53 -1.68 -2.99
C ASP A 255 11.28 -1.71 -4.33
N THR A 256 12.45 -1.09 -4.38
CA THR A 256 13.32 -1.02 -5.56
C THR A 256 14.24 -2.23 -5.73
N GLN A 257 14.34 -3.10 -4.73
CA GLN A 257 15.20 -4.28 -4.75
C GLN A 257 14.41 -5.54 -4.40
N ALA A 258 15.00 -6.69 -4.69
CA ALA A 258 14.46 -7.99 -4.29
C ALA A 258 15.31 -8.59 -3.16
N GLY A 259 14.69 -9.43 -2.33
CA GLY A 259 15.41 -10.33 -1.43
C GLY A 259 15.97 -11.49 -2.24
N TYR A 260 17.29 -11.54 -2.41
CA TYR A 260 17.97 -12.60 -3.15
C TYR A 260 18.36 -13.74 -2.21
N VAL A 261 18.10 -14.97 -2.63
CA VAL A 261 18.61 -16.19 -1.98
C VAL A 261 19.52 -16.89 -2.97
N ILE A 262 20.80 -16.95 -2.63
CA ILE A 262 21.87 -17.53 -3.47
C ILE A 262 22.36 -18.87 -2.96
N LYS A 263 21.91 -19.29 -1.77
CA LYS A 263 22.22 -20.58 -1.16
C LYS A 263 21.15 -20.92 -0.13
N ALA A 264 20.72 -22.16 -0.08
CA ALA A 264 19.91 -22.71 1.01
C ALA A 264 20.68 -23.85 1.69
N GLU A 265 20.63 -23.92 3.01
CA GLU A 265 21.28 -24.96 3.81
C GLU A 265 20.30 -25.46 4.86
N LEU A 266 20.10 -26.77 4.96
CA LEU A 266 19.46 -27.40 6.10
C LEU A 266 20.58 -27.87 7.04
N LYS A 267 20.58 -27.35 8.27
CA LYS A 267 21.58 -27.66 9.28
C LYS A 267 20.98 -28.38 10.47
N ASP A 268 21.74 -29.28 11.07
CA ASP A 268 21.39 -29.93 12.34
C ASP A 268 21.64 -29.01 13.55
N GLU A 269 21.48 -29.55 14.76
CA GLU A 269 21.72 -28.82 16.01
C GLU A 269 23.20 -28.49 16.28
N PHE A 270 24.12 -29.22 15.64
CA PHE A 270 25.57 -29.01 15.75
C PHE A 270 26.10 -28.00 14.73
N GLY A 271 25.28 -27.65 13.72
CA GLY A 271 25.58 -26.70 12.66
C GLY A 271 26.13 -27.33 11.38
N ASP A 272 26.19 -28.67 11.33
CA ASP A 272 26.61 -29.45 10.18
C ASP A 272 25.51 -29.47 9.11
N ASN A 273 25.91 -29.54 7.84
CA ASN A 273 24.97 -29.49 6.71
C ASN A 273 24.36 -30.88 6.49
N VAL A 274 23.03 -30.97 6.69
CA VAL A 274 22.21 -32.14 6.34
C VAL A 274 21.88 -32.14 4.85
N ALA A 275 21.59 -30.95 4.31
CA ALA A 275 21.37 -30.75 2.88
C ALA A 275 21.81 -29.34 2.46
N GLU A 276 22.23 -29.19 1.21
CA GLU A 276 22.71 -27.92 0.66
C GLU A 276 22.22 -27.72 -0.78
N TRP A 277 21.71 -26.53 -1.06
CA TRP A 277 21.34 -26.09 -2.40
C TRP A 277 22.10 -24.81 -2.73
N ASP A 278 23.04 -24.91 -3.67
CA ASP A 278 23.82 -23.77 -4.13
C ASP A 278 23.02 -22.88 -5.11
N GLY A 279 23.63 -21.76 -5.51
CA GLY A 279 23.00 -20.80 -6.41
C GLY A 279 22.70 -21.37 -7.79
N ASP A 280 23.49 -22.34 -8.27
CA ASP A 280 23.28 -22.98 -9.57
C ASP A 280 22.08 -23.92 -9.50
N THR A 281 21.93 -24.70 -8.43
CA THR A 281 20.76 -25.54 -8.19
C THR A 281 19.49 -24.69 -8.07
N LEU A 282 19.54 -23.60 -7.30
CA LEU A 282 18.41 -22.68 -7.14
C LEU A 282 18.04 -21.94 -8.43
N ALA A 283 19.02 -21.61 -9.29
CA ALA A 283 18.79 -20.94 -10.57
C ALA A 283 18.18 -21.89 -11.63
N ASN A 284 18.53 -23.17 -11.58
CA ASN A 284 18.17 -24.15 -12.61
C ASN A 284 16.97 -25.04 -12.26
N MET A 285 16.38 -24.92 -11.06
CA MET A 285 15.15 -25.66 -10.71
C MET A 285 13.97 -25.28 -11.62
N SER A 286 12.94 -26.13 -11.68
CA SER A 286 11.73 -25.86 -12.48
C SER A 286 10.98 -24.64 -11.95
N ASP A 287 10.28 -23.91 -12.81
CA ASP A 287 9.37 -22.83 -12.37
C ASP A 287 8.20 -23.38 -11.54
N ASP A 288 7.83 -24.64 -11.75
CA ASP A 288 6.80 -25.34 -10.97
C ASP A 288 7.19 -25.54 -9.50
N ASN A 289 8.49 -25.42 -9.18
CA ASN A 289 9.00 -25.45 -7.82
C ASN A 289 8.72 -24.14 -7.05
N ILE A 290 8.21 -23.09 -7.70
CA ILE A 290 7.82 -21.82 -7.07
C ILE A 290 6.33 -21.58 -7.26
N ASP A 291 5.53 -22.10 -6.33
CA ASP A 291 4.08 -21.89 -6.32
C ASP A 291 3.73 -20.55 -5.67
N ASN A 292 3.74 -19.48 -6.49
CA ASN A 292 3.43 -18.13 -6.03
C ASN A 292 1.96 -17.97 -5.59
N THR A 293 1.73 -17.38 -4.43
CA THR A 293 0.39 -17.06 -3.91
C THR A 293 -0.37 -16.10 -4.83
N PHE A 294 0.35 -15.12 -5.40
CA PHE A 294 -0.20 -14.15 -6.34
C PHE A 294 0.02 -14.62 -7.78
N LYS A 295 -1.06 -15.02 -8.47
CA LYS A 295 -0.98 -15.61 -9.83
C LYS A 295 -0.91 -14.58 -10.96
N MET A 296 -1.53 -13.42 -10.78
CA MET A 296 -1.58 -12.31 -11.72
C MET A 296 -0.19 -11.81 -12.18
N ALA A 297 -0.09 -11.30 -13.41
CA ALA A 297 1.18 -10.83 -13.99
C ALA A 297 1.82 -9.65 -13.22
N TRP A 298 1.00 -8.82 -12.57
CA TRP A 298 1.43 -7.65 -11.80
C TRP A 298 1.69 -7.92 -10.31
N GLY A 299 1.40 -9.13 -9.82
CA GLY A 299 1.57 -9.47 -8.40
C GLY A 299 3.06 -9.52 -8.00
N SER A 300 3.35 -9.28 -6.72
CA SER A 300 4.68 -9.54 -6.17
C SER A 300 4.95 -11.05 -6.15
N LYS A 301 6.01 -11.49 -6.83
CA LYS A 301 6.33 -12.91 -7.01
C LYS A 301 7.77 -13.22 -6.62
N PHE A 302 7.99 -14.46 -6.21
CA PHE A 302 9.28 -15.12 -6.27
C PHE A 302 9.54 -15.61 -7.70
N TYR A 303 10.79 -15.53 -8.12
CA TYR A 303 11.24 -15.94 -9.44
C TYR A 303 12.71 -16.36 -9.39
N ARG A 304 13.13 -17.17 -10.37
CA ARG A 304 14.52 -17.56 -10.53
C ARG A 304 15.35 -16.43 -11.12
N THR A 305 16.61 -16.38 -10.71
CA THR A 305 17.61 -15.44 -11.19
C THR A 305 18.82 -16.23 -11.70
N ARG A 306 19.80 -15.54 -12.26
CA ARG A 306 21.05 -16.17 -12.70
C ARG A 306 21.86 -16.83 -11.57
N TYR A 307 21.61 -16.45 -10.30
CA TYR A 307 22.45 -16.83 -9.16
C TYR A 307 21.66 -17.48 -8.01
N GLY A 308 20.39 -17.83 -8.25
CA GLY A 308 19.50 -18.40 -7.24
C GLY A 308 18.07 -17.91 -7.44
N ILE A 309 17.33 -17.65 -6.36
CA ILE A 309 15.96 -17.12 -6.41
C ILE A 309 15.87 -15.71 -5.83
N ALA A 310 14.85 -14.96 -6.23
CA ALA A 310 14.59 -13.65 -5.67
C ALA A 310 13.09 -13.41 -5.50
N GLY A 311 12.72 -12.70 -4.42
CA GLY A 311 11.36 -12.25 -4.18
C GLY A 311 11.32 -10.73 -4.08
N LYS A 312 10.37 -10.09 -4.76
CA LYS A 312 10.08 -8.68 -4.49
C LYS A 312 9.35 -8.56 -3.16
N THR A 313 9.49 -7.42 -2.51
CA THR A 313 8.65 -7.01 -1.40
C THR A 313 7.15 -7.36 -1.60
N GLY A 314 6.56 -8.03 -0.60
CA GLY A 314 5.19 -8.54 -0.66
C GLY A 314 5.04 -9.89 -1.37
N ALA A 315 6.09 -10.44 -1.97
CA ALA A 315 6.02 -11.75 -2.62
C ALA A 315 5.80 -12.86 -1.59
N GLN A 316 4.95 -13.81 -1.96
CA GLN A 316 4.60 -14.97 -1.17
C GLN A 316 4.56 -16.20 -2.09
N ALA A 317 5.21 -17.28 -1.69
CA ALA A 317 5.21 -18.53 -2.45
C ALA A 317 5.51 -19.74 -1.56
N THR A 318 4.97 -20.89 -1.94
CA THR A 318 5.52 -22.18 -1.51
C THR A 318 6.66 -22.53 -2.46
N ILE A 319 7.85 -22.76 -1.93
CA ILE A 319 9.07 -23.05 -2.68
C ILE A 319 9.51 -24.46 -2.34
N VAL A 320 9.75 -25.28 -3.37
CA VAL A 320 10.22 -26.66 -3.25
C VAL A 320 11.65 -26.75 -3.78
N LEU A 321 12.60 -27.03 -2.92
CA LEU A 321 13.98 -27.32 -3.28
C LEU A 321 14.10 -28.78 -3.70
N PRO A 322 14.78 -29.10 -4.82
CA PRO A 322 14.88 -30.46 -5.32
C PRO A 322 15.65 -31.37 -4.36
N GLY A 323 15.19 -32.61 -4.19
CA GLY A 323 15.91 -33.61 -3.38
C GLY A 323 17.09 -34.24 -4.13
N GLU A 324 18.10 -34.67 -3.37
CA GLU A 324 19.26 -35.43 -3.89
C GLU A 324 19.30 -36.88 -3.37
N GLY A 325 18.24 -37.35 -2.69
CA GLY A 325 18.17 -38.68 -2.05
C GLY A 325 17.63 -38.61 -0.62
N GLU A 326 17.68 -39.71 0.14
CA GLU A 326 17.28 -39.72 1.54
C GLU A 326 18.08 -38.68 2.35
N THR A 327 17.38 -37.82 3.09
CA THR A 327 17.97 -36.89 4.05
C THR A 327 18.05 -37.51 5.44
N ASP A 328 19.17 -37.30 6.12
CA ASP A 328 19.40 -37.75 7.50
C ASP A 328 18.66 -36.85 8.50
N VAL A 329 17.32 -36.92 8.47
CA VAL A 329 16.43 -36.19 9.36
C VAL A 329 15.76 -37.17 10.30
N GLU A 330 15.88 -36.91 11.61
CA GLU A 330 15.33 -37.75 12.67
C GLU A 330 14.21 -37.03 13.45
N GLU A 331 13.25 -37.82 13.95
CA GLU A 331 12.15 -37.28 14.75
C GLU A 331 12.64 -36.72 16.09
N GLY A 332 12.19 -35.52 16.45
CA GLY A 332 12.51 -34.89 17.73
C GLY A 332 13.80 -34.06 17.72
N GLU A 333 14.61 -34.14 16.67
CA GLU A 333 15.79 -33.31 16.49
C GLU A 333 15.45 -31.89 16.00
N VAL A 334 16.37 -30.96 16.24
CA VAL A 334 16.22 -29.55 15.86
C VAL A 334 17.02 -29.28 14.60
N TYR A 335 16.35 -28.72 13.59
CA TYR A 335 16.98 -28.32 12.34
C TYR A 335 16.80 -26.83 12.07
N THR A 336 17.78 -26.25 11.40
CA THR A 336 17.76 -24.86 10.95
C THR A 336 17.85 -24.78 9.44
N LEU A 337 16.80 -24.28 8.80
CA LEU A 337 16.84 -23.86 7.40
C LEU A 337 17.44 -22.45 7.33
N LYS A 338 18.55 -22.32 6.61
CA LYS A 338 19.27 -21.06 6.42
C LYS A 338 19.31 -20.70 4.94
N LEU A 339 18.71 -19.57 4.61
CA LEU A 339 18.74 -18.97 3.27
C LEU A 339 19.74 -17.81 3.25
N SER A 340 20.85 -17.98 2.52
CA SER A 340 21.89 -16.98 2.41
C SER A 340 21.60 -16.00 1.27
N GLN A 341 21.88 -14.72 1.52
CA GLN A 341 21.71 -13.64 0.55
C GLN A 341 23.06 -13.03 0.14
N VAL A 342 23.04 -12.20 -0.90
CA VAL A 342 24.24 -11.52 -1.42
C VAL A 342 24.80 -10.52 -0.39
N GLU A 343 23.92 -9.77 0.27
CA GLU A 343 24.31 -8.73 1.24
C GLU A 343 23.49 -8.87 2.52
N GLY A 344 24.15 -9.08 3.66
CA GLY A 344 23.53 -9.07 4.99
C GLY A 344 23.42 -10.43 5.66
N ALA A 345 22.65 -10.47 6.76
CA ALA A 345 22.43 -11.67 7.53
C ALA A 345 21.55 -12.67 6.76
N PRO A 346 21.73 -13.99 6.92
CA PRO A 346 20.85 -14.98 6.31
C PRO A 346 19.44 -14.92 6.91
N PHE A 347 18.46 -15.38 6.14
CA PHE A 347 17.11 -15.65 6.64
C PHE A 347 17.12 -17.05 7.25
N THR A 348 16.66 -17.19 8.49
CA THR A 348 16.71 -18.47 9.20
C THR A 348 15.36 -18.87 9.77
N PHE A 349 15.09 -20.17 9.72
CA PHE A 349 14.00 -20.83 10.42
C PHE A 349 14.58 -21.97 11.22
N THR A 350 14.20 -22.07 12.49
CA THR A 350 14.61 -23.19 13.35
C THR A 350 13.37 -23.87 13.90
N GLY A 351 13.32 -25.19 13.80
CA GLY A 351 12.19 -26.00 14.26
C GLY A 351 12.58 -27.43 14.58
N THR A 352 11.70 -28.09 15.35
CA THR A 352 11.86 -29.51 15.71
C THR A 352 11.15 -30.37 14.68
N ALA A 353 11.83 -31.43 14.20
CA ALA A 353 11.27 -32.36 13.24
C ALA A 353 10.18 -33.24 13.88
N LYS A 354 9.05 -33.36 13.18
CA LYS A 354 7.98 -34.29 13.48
C LYS A 354 7.62 -35.10 12.25
N VAL A 355 7.45 -36.40 12.42
CA VAL A 355 7.07 -37.31 11.34
C VAL A 355 5.65 -37.00 10.86
N THR A 356 5.46 -37.05 9.56
CA THR A 356 4.17 -36.90 8.87
C THR A 356 4.07 -37.87 7.70
N ASP A 357 2.89 -38.02 7.11
CA ASP A 357 2.71 -38.84 5.90
C ASP A 357 3.57 -38.26 4.75
N GLY A 358 4.64 -38.97 4.39
CA GLY A 358 5.55 -38.60 3.29
C GLY A 358 6.81 -37.80 3.69
N GLY A 359 7.17 -37.74 4.98
CA GLY A 359 8.42 -37.15 5.46
C GLY A 359 8.29 -36.46 6.81
N PHE A 360 8.92 -35.30 6.97
CA PHE A 360 8.96 -34.52 8.21
C PHE A 360 8.40 -33.11 8.04
N VAL A 361 7.79 -32.59 9.10
CA VAL A 361 7.46 -31.17 9.26
C VAL A 361 8.31 -30.60 10.38
N LEU A 362 8.95 -29.45 10.13
CA LEU A 362 9.68 -28.73 11.16
C LEU A 362 8.73 -27.74 11.86
N GLU A 363 8.38 -28.01 13.11
CA GLU A 363 7.58 -27.10 13.92
C GLU A 363 8.49 -26.08 14.60
N GLY A 364 8.36 -24.81 14.22
CA GLY A 364 9.32 -23.80 14.63
C GLY A 364 8.93 -22.38 14.26
N LYS A 365 9.92 -21.50 14.27
CA LYS A 365 9.73 -20.08 13.94
C LYS A 365 10.89 -19.54 13.12
N SER A 366 10.55 -18.62 12.22
CA SER A 366 11.53 -17.76 11.55
C SER A 366 12.20 -16.84 12.58
N ALA A 367 13.48 -16.56 12.41
CA ALA A 367 14.12 -15.48 13.15
C ALA A 367 13.46 -14.12 12.79
N GLU A 368 13.26 -13.28 13.79
CA GLU A 368 12.88 -11.88 13.60
C GLU A 368 14.16 -11.04 13.51
N HIS A 369 14.31 -10.27 12.44
CA HIS A 369 15.41 -9.33 12.22
C HIS A 369 14.95 -7.89 12.37
#